data_AF-A0A672S1M7-F1
#
_entry.id   AF-A0A672S1M7-F1
#
_cell.length_a   1.000
_cell.length_b   1.000
_cell.length_c   1.000
_cell.angle_alpha   90.00
_cell.angle_beta   90.00
_cell.angle_gamma   90.00
#
_symmetry.space_group_name_H-M   'P 1'
#
loop_
_entity.id
_entity.type
_entity.pdbx_description
1 polymer ?
#
loop_
_entity_poly.entity_id
_entity_poly.type
_entity_poly.pdbx_seq_one_letter_code
_entity_poly.pdbx_strand_id
1 'polypeptide(L)'
;MDDYPYPITAEGDWRPEHAKSVKNKLQIYFQSKKKSQGGDCIMQYDDKCNFATILFKSSDSRDGVLSKAKHIITIDNQQIELKVYKHIIGQKVNIIRLVAKYGCHFSI
;
A
#
# COMPACT_ATOMS: atom_id res chain seq x y z
N MET A 1 7.24 3.93 -20.04
CA MET A 1 7.68 2.55 -19.74
C MET A 1 7.10 2.23 -18.37
N ASP A 2 5.86 1.77 -18.35
CA ASP A 2 5.13 1.45 -17.12
C ASP A 2 5.55 0.06 -16.65
N ASP A 3 6.73 -0.06 -16.03
CA ASP A 3 7.28 -1.35 -15.56
C ASP A 3 6.42 -1.99 -14.44
N TYR A 4 5.51 -1.22 -13.84
CA TYR A 4 4.64 -1.64 -12.73
C TYR A 4 3.18 -1.18 -12.94
N PRO A 5 2.43 -1.80 -13.87
CA PRO A 5 1.11 -1.32 -14.28
C PRO A 5 -0.03 -1.69 -13.31
N TYR A 6 0.26 -2.38 -12.20
CA TYR A 6 -0.76 -2.91 -11.29
C TYR A 6 -0.71 -2.25 -9.90
N PRO A 7 -1.29 -1.05 -9.73
CA PRO A 7 -1.33 -0.34 -8.45
C PRO A 7 -2.36 -0.91 -7.46
N ILE A 8 -2.01 -0.86 -6.18
CA ILE A 8 -2.91 -0.99 -5.02
C ILE A 8 -2.61 0.11 -4.02
N THR A 9 -3.57 0.37 -3.13
CA THR A 9 -3.37 1.27 -2.00
C THR A 9 -3.41 0.47 -0.71
N ALA A 10 -2.44 0.67 0.18
CA ALA A 10 -2.42 0.13 1.53
C ALA A 10 -2.62 1.27 2.54
N GLU A 11 -3.70 1.21 3.33
CA GLU A 11 -4.00 2.11 4.44
C GLU A 11 -3.66 1.42 5.76
N GLY A 12 -3.16 2.16 6.76
CA GLY A 12 -3.02 1.63 8.12
C GLY A 12 -2.80 2.71 9.16
N ASP A 13 -3.06 2.38 10.43
CA ASP A 13 -3.06 3.35 11.54
C ASP A 13 -1.65 3.51 12.16
N TRP A 14 -0.66 3.92 11.36
CA TRP A 14 0.69 4.23 11.85
C TRP A 14 0.87 5.71 12.15
N ARG A 15 1.64 6.06 13.18
CA ARG A 15 1.97 7.47 13.48
C ARG A 15 3.06 7.99 12.52
N PRO A 16 3.07 9.30 12.20
CA PRO A 16 4.07 9.88 11.30
C PRO A 16 5.51 9.71 11.82
N GLU A 17 5.71 9.64 13.13
CA GLU A 17 7.01 9.32 13.75
C GLU A 17 7.59 7.96 13.28
N HIS A 18 6.73 7.03 12.88
CA HIS A 18 7.13 5.71 12.38
C HIS A 18 7.16 5.63 10.85
N ALA A 19 6.86 6.70 10.12
CA ALA A 19 6.70 6.71 8.66
C ALA A 19 7.87 6.05 7.92
N LYS A 20 9.11 6.37 8.32
CA LYS A 20 10.32 5.77 7.73
C LYS A 20 10.41 4.27 7.96
N SER A 21 10.09 3.81 9.17
CA SER A 21 10.06 2.38 9.52
C SER A 21 8.92 1.65 8.82
N VAL A 22 7.74 2.26 8.77
CA VAL A 22 6.56 1.77 8.04
C VAL A 22 6.90 1.53 6.57
N LYS A 23 7.49 2.52 5.89
CA LYS A 23 7.86 2.42 4.48
C LYS A 23 8.73 1.20 4.20
N ASN A 24 9.80 1.01 4.98
CA ASN A 24 10.70 -0.13 4.80
C ASN A 24 10.00 -1.47 5.11
N LYS A 25 9.20 -1.53 6.18
CA LYS A 25 8.46 -2.74 6.58
C LYS A 25 7.40 -3.12 5.55
N LEU A 26 6.62 -2.15 5.06
CA LEU A 26 5.64 -2.36 4.01
C LEU A 26 6.33 -2.89 2.76
N GLN A 27 7.44 -2.29 2.32
CA GLN A 27 8.12 -2.71 1.10
C GLN A 27 8.57 -4.18 1.20
N ILE A 28 9.26 -4.55 2.28
CA ILE A 28 9.68 -5.94 2.53
C ILE A 28 8.46 -6.88 2.62
N TYR A 29 7.35 -6.42 3.21
CA TYR A 29 6.15 -7.21 3.36
C TYR A 29 5.50 -7.52 2.01
N PHE A 30 5.30 -6.51 1.16
CA PHE A 30 4.69 -6.65 -0.16
C PHE A 30 5.60 -7.30 -1.21
N GLN A 31 6.92 -7.20 -1.04
CA GLN A 31 7.88 -7.96 -1.86
C GLN A 31 7.92 -9.45 -1.49
N SER A 32 7.50 -9.81 -0.27
CA SER A 32 7.54 -11.19 0.19
C SER A 32 6.30 -11.98 -0.19
N LYS A 33 6.43 -12.86 -1.20
CA LYS A 33 5.38 -13.80 -1.62
C LYS A 33 4.83 -14.66 -0.47
N LYS A 34 5.66 -15.05 0.50
CA LYS A 34 5.21 -15.83 1.66
C LYS A 34 4.36 -15.02 2.66
N LYS A 35 4.62 -13.72 2.81
CA LYS A 35 3.93 -12.88 3.79
C LYS A 35 2.65 -12.28 3.23
N SER A 36 2.76 -11.59 2.10
CA SER A 36 1.66 -10.82 1.51
C SER A 36 1.06 -11.47 0.27
N GLN A 37 1.65 -12.57 -0.24
CA GLN A 37 1.35 -13.10 -1.59
C GLN A 37 1.68 -12.12 -2.72
N GLY A 38 2.47 -11.09 -2.43
CA GLY A 38 2.99 -10.16 -3.44
C GLY A 38 4.20 -10.71 -4.19
N GLY A 39 5.04 -9.79 -4.65
CA GLY A 39 6.18 -10.08 -5.51
C GLY A 39 6.90 -8.79 -5.89
N ASP A 40 7.48 -8.73 -7.09
CA ASP A 40 8.21 -7.54 -7.53
C ASP A 40 7.30 -6.31 -7.60
N CYS A 41 7.61 -5.30 -6.78
CA CYS A 41 6.81 -4.09 -6.64
C CYS A 41 7.64 -2.88 -6.27
N ILE A 42 7.15 -1.70 -6.68
CA ILE A 42 7.62 -0.40 -6.23
C ILE A 42 6.61 0.22 -5.27
N MET A 43 7.10 1.01 -4.32
CA MET A 43 6.26 1.67 -3.32
C MET A 43 6.40 3.18 -3.42
N GLN A 44 5.26 3.84 -3.59
CA GLN A 44 5.12 5.27 -3.41
C GLN A 44 4.44 5.52 -2.08
N TYR A 45 5.12 6.23 -1.19
CA TYR A 45 4.65 6.52 0.16
C TYR A 45 4.65 8.03 0.34
N ASP A 46 3.56 8.58 0.89
CA ASP A 46 3.46 9.99 1.22
C ASP A 46 3.58 10.18 2.73
N ASP A 47 4.59 10.95 3.17
CA ASP A 47 4.94 11.13 4.58
C ASP A 47 3.84 11.85 5.38
N LYS A 48 2.94 12.55 4.68
CA LYS A 48 1.83 13.27 5.30
C LYS A 48 0.60 12.39 5.49
N CYS A 49 0.64 11.14 5.00
CA CYS A 49 -0.53 10.31 4.86
C CYS A 49 -0.33 8.92 5.43
N ASN A 50 -1.38 8.40 6.08
CA ASN A 50 -1.42 7.05 6.64
C ASN A 50 -1.72 5.98 5.57
N PHE A 51 -1.28 6.21 4.33
CA PHE A 51 -1.45 5.28 3.22
C PHE A 51 -0.21 5.22 2.31
N ALA A 52 -0.07 4.11 1.59
CA ALA A 52 0.99 3.86 0.61
C ALA A 52 0.37 3.34 -0.69
N THR A 53 0.93 3.71 -1.83
CA THR A 53 0.60 3.13 -3.13
C THR A 53 1.68 2.13 -3.52
N ILE A 54 1.29 0.89 -3.77
CA ILE A 54 2.19 -0.20 -4.16
C ILE A 54 1.87 -0.56 -5.59
N LEU A 55 2.84 -0.45 -6.49
CA LEU A 55 2.68 -0.82 -7.89
C LEU A 55 3.41 -2.15 -8.12
N PHE A 56 2.66 -3.16 -8.55
CA PHE A 56 3.19 -4.48 -8.86
C PHE A 56 3.52 -4.63 -10.33
N LYS A 57 4.53 -5.45 -10.61
CA LYS A 57 4.93 -5.82 -11.97
C LYS A 57 3.92 -6.75 -12.64
N SER A 58 3.30 -7.64 -11.87
CA SER A 58 2.35 -8.65 -12.35
C SER A 58 1.00 -8.54 -11.67
N SER A 59 -0.06 -8.86 -12.41
CA SER A 59 -1.43 -8.90 -11.88
C SER A 59 -1.58 -9.98 -10.80
N ASP A 60 -0.88 -11.12 -10.93
CA ASP A 60 -0.94 -12.21 -9.96
C ASP A 60 -0.46 -11.77 -8.57
N SER A 61 0.64 -11.01 -8.51
CA SER A 61 1.14 -10.45 -7.24
C SER A 61 0.14 -9.49 -6.62
N ARG A 62 -0.47 -8.63 -7.44
CA ARG A 62 -1.52 -7.70 -7.01
C ARG A 62 -2.74 -8.45 -6.47
N ASP A 63 -3.21 -9.45 -7.21
CA ASP A 63 -4.41 -10.22 -6.87
C ASP A 63 -4.19 -11.11 -5.63
N GLY A 64 -3.01 -11.71 -5.49
CA GLY A 64 -2.63 -12.46 -4.29
C GLY A 64 -2.68 -11.59 -3.04
N VAL A 65 -2.17 -10.36 -3.12
CA VAL A 65 -2.26 -9.38 -2.02
C VAL A 65 -3.72 -9.02 -1.73
N LEU A 66 -4.54 -8.78 -2.74
CA LEU A 66 -5.95 -8.41 -2.55
C LEU A 66 -6.81 -9.58 -2.04
N SER A 67 -6.46 -10.82 -2.38
CA SER A 67 -7.15 -12.03 -1.96
C SER A 67 -6.84 -12.39 -0.50
N LYS A 68 -5.70 -11.94 0.02
CA LYS A 68 -5.35 -12.15 1.42
C LYS A 68 -6.28 -11.34 2.33
N ALA A 69 -6.99 -12.06 3.21
CA ALA A 69 -8.01 -11.47 4.09
C ALA A 69 -7.50 -10.39 5.05
N LYS A 70 -6.25 -10.52 5.55
CA LYS A 70 -5.65 -9.56 6.48
C LYS A 70 -4.17 -9.40 6.20
N HIS A 71 -3.72 -8.15 6.27
CA HIS A 71 -2.32 -7.78 6.18
C HIS A 71 -1.91 -7.18 7.52
N ILE A 72 -0.90 -7.74 8.18
CA ILE A 72 -0.44 -7.26 9.48
C ILE A 72 1.07 -7.10 9.40
N ILE A 73 1.55 -5.91 9.77
CA ILE A 73 2.97 -5.62 9.90
C ILE A 73 3.31 -5.26 11.34
N THR A 74 4.52 -5.59 11.78
CA THR A 74 5.01 -5.22 13.11
C THR A 74 6.01 -4.08 13.00
N ILE A 75 5.73 -2.98 13.69
CA ILE A 75 6.55 -1.78 13.77
C ILE A 75 6.76 -1.44 15.24
N ASP A 76 8.00 -1.35 15.70
CA ASP A 76 8.33 -1.05 17.09
C ASP A 76 7.55 -1.91 18.12
N ASN A 77 7.47 -3.21 17.85
CA ASN A 77 6.67 -4.17 18.63
C ASN A 77 5.14 -3.96 18.62
N GLN A 78 4.63 -2.97 17.88
CA GLN A 78 3.21 -2.76 17.62
C GLN A 78 2.78 -3.46 16.32
N GLN A 79 1.69 -4.23 16.38
CA GLN A 79 1.07 -4.81 15.19
C GLN A 79 0.08 -3.83 14.57
N ILE A 80 0.25 -3.54 13.29
CA ILE A 80 -0.59 -2.63 12.53
C ILE A 80 -1.28 -3.44 11.44
N GLU A 81 -2.61 -3.43 11.47
CA GLU A 81 -3.44 -4.01 10.42
C GLU A 81 -3.50 -3.05 9.23
N LEU A 82 -3.20 -3.57 8.05
CA LEU A 82 -3.22 -2.86 6.79
C LEU A 82 -4.47 -3.25 6.01
N LYS A 83 -5.15 -2.24 5.48
CA LYS A 83 -6.27 -2.40 4.56
C LYS A 83 -5.78 -2.14 3.15
N VAL A 84 -5.93 -3.14 2.28
CA VAL A 84 -5.50 -3.03 0.88
C VAL A 84 -6.71 -2.83 -0.03
N TYR A 85 -6.54 -1.96 -1.01
CA TYR A 85 -7.58 -1.59 -1.96
C TYR A 85 -7.02 -1.67 -3.38
N LYS A 86 -7.80 -2.24 -4.29
CA LYS A 86 -7.45 -2.24 -5.72
C LYS A 86 -7.59 -0.83 -6.25
N HIS A 87 -6.53 -0.32 -6.87
CA HIS A 87 -6.61 0.95 -7.57
C HIS A 87 -7.32 0.72 -8.92
N ILE A 88 -8.57 1.16 -9.02
CA ILE A 88 -9.34 1.04 -10.27
C ILE A 88 -9.07 2.29 -11.10
N ILE A 89 -8.14 2.18 -12.06
CA ILE A 89 -7.89 3.24 -13.04
C ILE A 89 -9.20 3.50 -13.81
N GLY A 90 -9.68 4.76 -13.75
CA GLY A 90 -11.00 5.18 -14.26
C GLY A 90 -12.02 5.51 -13.17
N GLN A 91 -11.83 5.04 -11.94
CA GLN A 91 -12.65 5.38 -10.78
C GLN A 91 -11.87 6.30 -9.83
N LYS A 92 -11.90 7.62 -10.12
CA LYS A 92 -11.40 8.68 -9.23
C LYS A 92 -11.97 8.61 -7.80
N VAL A 93 -13.04 7.83 -7.57
CA VAL A 93 -13.80 7.79 -6.31
C VAL A 93 -13.02 7.31 -5.09
N ASN A 94 -12.08 6.37 -5.22
CA ASN A 94 -11.35 5.85 -4.05
C ASN A 94 -10.21 6.77 -3.63
N ILE A 95 -9.46 7.32 -4.58
CA ILE A 95 -8.43 8.34 -4.29
C ILE A 95 -9.09 9.59 -3.71
N ILE A 96 -10.18 10.08 -4.31
CA ILE A 96 -10.89 11.27 -3.79
C ILE A 96 -11.43 11.03 -2.38
N ARG A 97 -11.91 9.82 -2.05
CA ARG A 97 -12.31 9.49 -0.67
C ARG A 97 -11.14 9.53 0.31
N LEU A 98 -9.97 9.02 -0.08
CA LEU A 98 -8.77 9.07 0.76
C LEU A 98 -8.22 10.50 0.88
N VAL A 99 -8.20 11.27 -0.20
CA VAL A 99 -7.86 12.70 -0.22
C VAL A 99 -8.80 13.49 0.68
N ALA A 100 -10.11 13.22 0.63
CA ALA A 100 -11.11 13.88 1.46
C ALA A 100 -11.05 13.46 2.94
N LYS A 101 -10.64 12.21 3.23
CA LYS A 101 -10.52 11.67 4.60
C LYS A 101 -9.22 12.08 5.29
N TYR A 102 -8.12 12.20 4.55
CA TYR A 102 -6.78 12.46 5.10
C TYR A 102 -6.18 13.82 4.67
N GLY A 103 -6.85 14.59 3.81
CA GLY A 103 -6.37 15.91 3.35
C GLY A 103 -5.15 15.87 2.41
N CYS A 104 -4.82 14.70 1.87
CA CYS A 104 -3.61 14.48 1.10
C CYS A 104 -3.82 14.66 -0.41
N HIS A 105 -3.12 15.62 -1.04
CA HIS A 105 -3.17 15.85 -2.48
C HIS A 105 -2.35 14.78 -3.22
N PHE A 106 -3.00 13.84 -3.90
CA PHE A 106 -2.31 12.95 -4.85
C PHE A 106 -2.09 13.71 -6.16
N SER A 107 -0.85 14.09 -6.46
CA SER A 107 -0.46 14.47 -7.81
C SER A 107 -0.41 13.20 -8.65
N ILE A 108 -1.40 13.04 -9.52
CA ILE A 108 -1.51 11.94 -10.50
C ILE A 108 -0.56 12.22 -11.66
#